data_AF-A0A7K3PSJ9-F1
#
_entry.id   AF-A0A7K3PSJ9-F1
#
_cell.length_a   1.000
_cell.length_b   1.000
_cell.length_c   1.000
_cell.angle_alpha   90.00
_cell.angle_beta   90.00
_cell.angle_gamma   90.00
#
_symmetry.space_group_name_H-M   'P 1'
#
loop_
_entity.id
_entity.type
_entity.pdbx_description
1 polymer ?
#
loop_
_entity_poly.entity_id
_entity_poly.type
_entity_poly.pdbx_seq_one_letter_code
_entity_poly.pdbx_strand_id
1 'polypeptide(L)'
;MEIPEPTGPPYIDPDAPDPERPVCGICPALLYPRGQFVVYSRPSWECPFHPENGHRYTREAVPACVHPDKIGLEPDKIAPPPKELPDQGEASTRGPGWKRPWRDRLAPRRRPS
;
A
#
# COMPACT_ATOMS: atom_id res chain seq x y z
N MET A 1 6.20 -0.35 -14.85
CA MET A 1 4.98 0.45 -15.11
C MET A 1 5.40 1.89 -14.97
N GLU A 2 5.14 2.74 -15.96
CA GLU A 2 5.44 4.17 -15.84
C GLU A 2 4.40 4.84 -14.94
N ILE A 3 4.85 5.66 -14.00
CA ILE A 3 3.99 6.38 -13.07
C ILE A 3 3.48 7.63 -13.78
N PRO A 4 2.16 7.85 -13.89
CA PRO A 4 1.65 9.05 -14.53
C PRO A 4 2.00 10.29 -13.71
N GLU A 5 2.32 11.38 -14.40
CA GLU A 5 2.49 12.69 -13.77
C GLU A 5 1.13 13.35 -13.49
N PRO A 6 1.00 14.10 -12.39
CA PRO A 6 -0.23 14.82 -12.08
C PRO A 6 -0.44 15.98 -13.07
N THR A 7 -1.66 16.12 -13.59
CA THR A 7 -2.03 17.14 -14.58
C THR A 7 -2.64 18.38 -13.94
N GLY A 8 -2.71 18.46 -12.61
CA GLY A 8 -3.36 19.54 -11.90
C GLY A 8 -3.17 19.43 -10.38
N PRO A 9 -3.83 20.30 -9.61
CA PRO A 9 -3.77 20.25 -8.16
C PRO A 9 -4.35 18.93 -7.63
N PRO A 10 -3.89 18.46 -6.46
CA PRO A 10 -4.41 17.26 -5.85
C PRO A 10 -5.88 17.42 -5.47
N TYR A 11 -6.61 16.31 -5.41
CA TYR A 11 -8.00 16.32 -4.98
C TYR A 11 -8.15 16.73 -3.51
N ILE A 12 -7.21 16.31 -2.66
CA ILE A 12 -7.14 16.68 -1.25
C ILE A 12 -5.87 17.49 -1.05
N ASP A 13 -6.03 18.67 -0.43
CA ASP A 13 -4.93 19.56 -0.11
C ASP A 13 -4.03 18.93 0.98
N PRO A 14 -2.76 18.61 0.68
CA PRO A 14 -1.84 18.02 1.65
C PRO A 14 -1.34 19.01 2.72
N ASP A 15 -1.42 20.32 2.45
CA ASP A 15 -0.93 21.40 3.29
C ASP A 15 -2.03 22.02 4.16
N ALA A 16 -3.28 21.60 3.94
CA ALA A 16 -4.39 21.99 4.79
C ALA A 16 -4.09 21.64 6.26
N PRO A 17 -4.27 22.58 7.21
CA PRO A 17 -4.04 22.34 8.62
C PRO A 17 -5.16 21.45 9.18
N ASP A 18 -5.05 20.15 8.96
CA ASP A 18 -6.01 19.15 9.42
C ASP A 18 -5.43 18.38 10.63
N PRO A 19 -6.02 18.49 11.83
CA PRO A 19 -5.56 17.80 13.03
C PRO A 19 -5.79 16.27 12.99
N GLU A 20 -6.59 15.77 12.06
CA GLU A 20 -7.03 14.38 11.99
C GLU A 20 -6.83 13.76 10.58
N ARG A 21 -5.81 14.19 9.81
CA ARG A 21 -5.44 13.67 8.46
C ARG A 21 -6.29 12.47 8.00
N PRO A 22 -7.50 12.72 7.43
CA PRO A 22 -8.51 11.66 7.26
C PRO A 22 -8.04 10.59 6.25
N VAL A 23 -7.07 10.95 5.42
CA VAL A 23 -6.48 10.11 4.38
C VAL A 23 -5.11 9.53 4.75
N CYS A 24 -4.78 8.41 4.11
CA CYS A 24 -3.46 7.79 4.24
C CYS A 24 -2.39 8.69 3.58
N GLY A 25 -1.17 8.72 4.14
CA GLY A 25 -0.06 9.50 3.56
C GLY A 25 0.41 9.05 2.16
N ILE A 26 -0.02 7.87 1.71
CA ILE A 26 0.21 7.31 0.36
C ILE A 26 -1.07 7.33 -0.50
N CYS A 27 -2.05 8.17 -0.14
CA CYS A 27 -3.29 8.25 -0.88
C CYS A 27 -3.04 8.99 -2.21
N PRO A 28 -3.48 8.43 -3.36
CA PRO A 28 -3.31 9.12 -4.63
C PRO A 28 -4.06 10.47 -4.67
N ALA A 29 -5.10 10.65 -3.86
CA ALA A 29 -5.83 11.92 -3.77
C ALA A 29 -4.97 13.10 -3.27
N LEU A 30 -3.85 12.83 -2.60
CA LEU A 30 -2.89 13.85 -2.14
C LEU A 30 -1.93 14.33 -3.24
N LEU A 31 -1.87 13.62 -4.37
CA LEU A 31 -0.96 13.93 -5.49
C LEU A 31 -1.72 14.21 -6.79
N TYR A 32 -2.82 13.49 -7.02
CA TYR A 32 -3.54 13.49 -8.28
C TYR A 32 -4.89 14.22 -8.16
N PRO A 33 -5.30 14.96 -9.20
CA PRO A 33 -6.66 15.45 -9.33
C PRO A 33 -7.66 14.28 -9.46
N ARG A 34 -8.93 14.53 -9.14
CA ARG A 34 -10.00 13.50 -9.11
C ARG A 34 -10.09 12.64 -10.39
N GLY A 35 -9.86 13.25 -11.55
CA GLY A 35 -9.94 12.56 -12.85
C GLY A 35 -8.76 11.63 -13.17
N GLN A 36 -7.70 11.62 -12.36
CA GLN A 36 -6.48 10.84 -12.60
C GLN A 36 -6.28 9.66 -11.66
N PHE A 37 -7.22 9.40 -10.76
CA PHE A 37 -7.20 8.18 -9.94
C PHE A 37 -8.58 7.54 -9.91
N VAL A 38 -8.60 6.26 -9.58
CA VAL A 38 -9.82 5.47 -9.42
C VAL A 38 -9.98 5.01 -7.97
N VAL A 39 -11.22 4.87 -7.53
CA VAL A 39 -11.57 4.40 -6.19
C VAL A 39 -12.12 2.98 -6.28
N TYR A 40 -11.46 2.05 -5.62
CA TYR A 40 -11.93 0.68 -5.46
C TYR A 40 -12.62 0.52 -4.10
N SER A 41 -13.65 -0.32 -4.05
CA SER A 41 -14.37 -0.63 -2.81
C SER A 41 -13.50 -1.33 -1.75
N ARG A 42 -12.47 -2.07 -2.17
CA ARG A 42 -11.50 -2.75 -1.29
C ARG A 42 -10.22 -3.08 -2.05
N PRO A 43 -9.11 -3.41 -1.37
CA PRO A 43 -7.90 -3.90 -2.02
C PRO A 43 -8.19 -5.12 -2.90
N SER A 44 -7.57 -5.17 -4.09
CA SER A 44 -7.77 -6.24 -5.05
C SER A 44 -6.47 -6.59 -5.79
N TRP A 45 -6.46 -7.76 -6.43
CA TRP A 45 -5.36 -8.20 -7.29
C TRP A 45 -5.29 -7.45 -8.64
N GLU A 46 -6.33 -6.69 -9.00
CA GLU A 46 -6.35 -5.85 -10.20
C GLU A 46 -5.60 -4.53 -10.00
N CYS A 47 -5.43 -4.12 -8.75
CA CYS A 47 -4.67 -2.95 -8.36
C CYS A 47 -3.49 -3.31 -7.41
N PRO A 48 -2.44 -3.96 -7.95
CA PRO A 48 -1.25 -4.33 -7.18
C PRO A 48 -0.57 -3.12 -6.56
N PHE A 49 0.09 -3.36 -5.42
CA PHE A 49 0.90 -2.38 -4.71
C PHE A 49 2.25 -2.19 -5.41
N HIS A 50 2.65 -0.93 -5.59
CA HIS A 50 3.91 -0.53 -6.19
C HIS A 50 4.91 -0.13 -5.08
N PRO A 51 5.98 -0.91 -4.86
CA PRO A 51 6.83 -0.75 -3.68
C PRO A 51 7.66 0.53 -3.67
N GLU A 52 7.99 1.09 -4.83
CA GLU A 52 8.89 2.26 -4.91
C GLU A 52 8.23 3.56 -4.43
N ASN A 53 6.91 3.69 -4.61
CA ASN A 53 6.19 4.92 -4.31
C ASN A 53 4.97 4.72 -3.39
N GLY A 54 4.69 3.48 -2.97
CA GLY A 54 3.63 3.15 -2.04
C GLY A 54 2.20 3.19 -2.61
N HIS A 55 2.02 3.46 -3.90
CA HIS A 55 0.68 3.54 -4.51
C HIS A 55 0.22 2.18 -5.05
N ARG A 56 -1.09 2.05 -5.29
CA ARG A 56 -1.66 0.93 -6.05
C ARG A 56 -2.01 1.40 -7.45
N TYR A 57 -1.90 0.52 -8.44
CA TYR A 57 -2.16 0.88 -9.83
C TYR A 57 -3.02 -0.14 -10.54
N THR A 58 -3.96 0.30 -11.35
CA THR A 58 -4.65 -0.57 -12.30
C THR A 58 -3.67 -1.12 -13.35
N ARG A 59 -4.12 -2.11 -14.13
CA ARG A 59 -3.37 -2.62 -15.30
C ARG A 59 -3.04 -1.53 -16.34
N GLU A 60 -3.82 -0.47 -16.37
CA GLU A 60 -3.67 0.70 -17.26
C GLU A 60 -2.77 1.79 -16.64
N ALA A 61 -2.03 1.47 -15.57
CA ALA A 61 -1.17 2.41 -14.84
C ALA A 61 -1.91 3.60 -14.20
N VAL A 62 -3.20 3.44 -13.88
CA VAL A 62 -3.98 4.46 -13.18
C VAL A 62 -3.84 4.27 -11.66
N PRO A 63 -3.43 5.29 -10.88
CA PRO A 63 -3.41 5.23 -9.43
C PRO A 63 -4.77 4.85 -8.84
N ALA A 64 -4.76 4.00 -7.81
CA ALA A 64 -5.97 3.45 -7.20
C ALA A 64 -5.99 3.71 -5.69
N CYS A 65 -7.05 4.38 -5.21
CA CYS A 65 -7.40 4.40 -3.80
C CYS A 65 -8.28 3.18 -3.48
N VAL A 66 -8.14 2.63 -2.27
CA VAL A 66 -8.91 1.48 -1.78
C VAL A 66 -9.68 1.80 -0.49
N HIS A 67 -9.78 3.09 -0.17
CA HIS A 67 -10.43 3.60 1.04
C HIS A 67 -11.43 4.71 0.66
N PRO A 68 -12.59 4.37 0.06
CA PRO A 68 -13.62 5.33 -0.32
C PRO A 68 -14.07 6.23 0.85
N ASP A 69 -14.24 5.65 2.04
CA ASP A 69 -14.71 6.36 3.24
C ASP A 69 -13.75 7.47 3.68
N LYS A 70 -12.44 7.26 3.48
CA LYS A 70 -11.40 8.24 3.89
C LYS A 70 -11.36 9.48 3.01
N ILE A 71 -11.76 9.34 1.74
CA ILE A 71 -11.76 10.42 0.75
C ILE A 71 -13.17 10.98 0.48
N GLY A 72 -14.20 10.41 1.14
CA GLY A 72 -15.59 10.84 0.98
C GLY A 72 -16.16 10.57 -0.42
N LEU A 73 -15.71 9.52 -1.11
CA LEU A 73 -16.18 9.18 -2.46
C LEU A 73 -16.80 7.79 -2.51
N GLU A 74 -17.81 7.64 -3.36
CA GLU A 74 -18.29 6.31 -3.74
C GLU A 74 -17.23 5.56 -4.57
N PRO A 75 -17.18 4.23 -4.48
CA PRO A 75 -16.26 3.45 -5.28
C PRO A 75 -16.61 3.50 -6.77
N ASP A 76 -15.65 3.93 -7.60
CA ASP A 76 -15.75 3.85 -9.07
C ASP A 76 -15.81 2.39 -9.56
N LYS A 77 -15.13 1.49 -8.84
CA LYS A 77 -15.03 0.07 -9.18
C LYS A 77 -15.22 -0.82 -7.96
N ILE A 78 -16.02 -1.88 -8.12
CA ILE A 78 -16.13 -2.93 -7.12
C ILE A 78 -15.02 -3.94 -7.34
N ALA A 79 -14.20 -4.17 -6.30
CA ALA A 79 -13.13 -5.15 -6.38
C ALA A 79 -13.69 -6.56 -6.67
N PRO A 80 -13.03 -7.35 -7.54
CA PRO A 80 -13.42 -8.73 -7.81
C PRO A 80 -13.30 -9.60 -6.57
N PRO A 81 -14.01 -10.73 -6.49
CA PRO A 81 -13.82 -11.70 -5.42
C PRO A 81 -12.33 -12.09 -5.31
N PRO A 82 -11.86 -12.42 -4.10
CA PRO A 82 -10.51 -12.95 -3.92
C PRO A 82 -10.27 -14.13 -4.86
N LYS A 83 -9.08 -14.19 -5.47
CA LYS A 83 -8.70 -15.38 -6.24
C LYS A 83 -8.54 -16.54 -5.26
N GLU A 84 -9.03 -17.70 -5.66
CA GLU A 84 -8.65 -18.95 -5.01
C GLU A 84 -7.14 -19.06 -5.09
N LEU A 85 -6.51 -19.17 -3.93
CA LEU A 85 -5.09 -19.46 -3.89
C LEU A 85 -4.94 -20.88 -4.44
N PRO A 86 -3.96 -21.15 -5.33
CA PRO A 86 -3.67 -22.52 -5.73
C PRO A 86 -3.45 -23.33 -4.46
N ASP A 87 -4.02 -24.54 -4.41
CA ASP A 87 -3.78 -25.49 -3.33
C ASP A 87 -2.26 -25.57 -3.16
N GLN A 88 -1.77 -24.95 -2.09
CA GLN A 88 -0.36 -25.01 -1.75
C GLN A 88 -0.16 -26.43 -1.24
N GLY A 89 -0.05 -27.37 -2.18
CA GLY A 89 0.19 -28.78 -1.88
C GLY A 89 1.26 -28.83 -0.80
N GLU A 90 0.92 -29.50 0.31
CA GLU A 90 1.67 -29.62 1.56
C GLU A 90 2.96 -28.80 1.61
N ALA A 91 2.93 -27.71 2.40
CA ALA A 91 4.13 -26.99 2.82
C ALA A 91 5.31 -27.96 2.93
N SER A 92 6.22 -27.88 1.95
CA SER A 92 7.19 -28.93 1.73
C SER A 92 7.91 -29.22 3.05
N THR A 93 7.77 -30.46 3.50
CA THR A 93 8.40 -30.93 4.71
C THR A 93 9.90 -30.68 4.59
N ARG A 94 10.41 -29.76 5.42
CA ARG A 94 11.82 -29.67 5.88
C ARG A 94 12.87 -29.52 4.75
N GLY A 95 13.25 -28.28 4.46
CA GLY A 95 14.65 -28.01 4.10
C GLY A 95 15.55 -28.18 5.33
N PRO A 96 16.68 -28.91 5.26
CA PRO A 96 17.60 -29.01 6.39
C PRO A 96 18.38 -27.70 6.55
N GLY A 97 18.15 -27.03 7.69
CA GLY A 97 19.16 -26.24 8.37
C GLY A 97 19.51 -24.87 7.78
N TRP A 98 18.75 -23.83 8.14
CA TRP A 98 19.34 -22.51 8.34
C TRP A 98 18.99 -22.00 9.73
N LYS A 99 19.79 -22.38 10.73
CA LYS A 99 19.79 -21.71 12.03
C LYS A 99 20.38 -20.32 11.79
N ARG A 100 19.56 -19.27 11.87
CA ARG A 100 20.04 -17.88 12.01
C ARG A 100 20.05 -17.54 13.50
N PRO A 101 21.19 -17.48 14.21
CA PRO A 101 21.22 -17.02 15.59
C PRO A 101 21.05 -15.50 15.63
N TRP A 102 19.83 -15.04 15.91
CA TRP A 102 19.46 -13.63 16.10
C TRP A 102 19.68 -13.11 17.53
N ARG A 103 20.66 -13.64 18.26
CA ARG A 103 20.96 -13.18 19.63
C ARG A 103 22.44 -13.30 19.92
N ASP A 104 23.20 -12.26 19.56
CA ASP A 104 24.44 -11.91 20.26
C ASP A 104 24.88 -10.48 19.89
N ARG A 105 24.10 -9.48 20.32
CA ARG A 105 24.56 -8.09 20.53
C ARG A 105 23.80 -7.43 21.67
N LEU A 106 23.95 -7.97 22.88
CA LEU A 106 23.72 -7.23 24.12
C LEU A 106 24.92 -7.51 25.03
N ALA A 107 26.04 -6.84 24.74
CA ALA A 107 27.15 -6.75 25.68
C ALA A 107 26.76 -5.77 26.80
N PRO A 108 26.72 -6.17 28.08
CA PRO A 108 26.61 -5.20 29.16
C PRO A 108 27.94 -4.48 29.36
N ARG A 109 27.89 -3.14 29.28
CA ARG A 109 28.95 -2.25 29.75
C ARG A 109 29.17 -2.49 31.25
N ARG A 110 30.35 -2.97 31.66
CA ARG A 110 30.78 -2.89 33.07
C ARG A 110 31.39 -1.52 33.33
N ARG A 111 30.91 -0.85 34.38
CA ARG A 111 31.55 0.33 35.00
C ARG A 111 32.71 -0.13 35.88
N PRO A 112 33.88 0.53 35.86
CA PRO A 112 34.88 0.37 36.92
C PRO A 112 34.47 1.13 38.19
N SER A 113 34.92 0.60 39.33
CA SER A 113 34.75 1.16 40.69
C SER A 113 35.65 2.35 40.95
#